data_AF-A0A3E2TKH5-F1
#
_entry.id   AF-A0A3E2TKH5-F1
#
_cell.length_a   1.000
_cell.length_b   1.000
_cell.length_c   1.000
_cell.angle_alpha   90.00
_cell.angle_beta   90.00
_cell.angle_gamma   90.00
#
_symmetry.space_group_name_H-M   'P 1'
#
loop_
_entity.id
_entity.type
_entity.pdbx_description
1 polymer ?
#
loop_
_entity_poly.entity_id
_entity_poly.type
_entity_poly.pdbx_seq_one_letter_code
_entity_poly.pdbx_strand_id
1 'polypeptide(L)' 'MKLQIKFKVESEEGSLKKVSKTFSQIDENAGAENFKNFALAYTALVDATEVEVYLIDVKEI' A
#
# COMPACT_ATOMS: atom_id res chain seq x y z
N MET A 1 -12.41 2.46 7.60
CA MET A 1 -11.56 2.89 6.46
C MET A 1 -10.52 1.80 6.15
N LYS A 2 -9.99 1.71 4.92
CA LYS A 2 -8.92 0.76 4.55
C LYS A 2 -7.80 1.47 3.76
N LEU A 3 -6.56 1.01 3.91
CA LEU A 3 -5.42 1.48 3.12
C LEU A 3 -5.04 0.42 2.10
N GLN A 4 -5.06 0.76 0.81
CA GLN A 4 -4.61 -0.13 -0.26
C GLN A 4 -3.32 0.44 -0.87
N ILE A 5 -2.30 -0.41 -0.98
CA ILE A 5 -1.03 -0.10 -1.64
C ILE A 5 -0.91 -1.03 -2.84
N LYS A 6 -0.78 -0.46 -4.04
CA LYS A 6 -0.46 -1.17 -5.28
C LYS A 6 0.96 -0.86 -5.66
N PHE A 7 1.71 -1.88 -6.08
CA PHE A 7 3.12 -1.73 -6.41
C PHE A 7 3.59 -2.88 -7.29
N LYS A 8 4.78 -2.73 -7.88
CA LYS A 8 5.49 -3.79 -8.58
C LYS A 8 6.69 -4.25 -7.76
N VAL A 9 6.91 -5.56 -7.72
CA VAL A 9 8.13 -6.16 -7.16
C VAL A 9 8.80 -7.01 -8.22
N GLU A 10 10.13 -7.01 -8.23
CA GLU A 10 10.89 -7.95 -9.04
C GLU A 10 10.81 -9.34 -8.38
N SER A 11 10.38 -10.34 -9.14
CA SER A 11 10.41 -11.73 -8.73
C SER A 11 11.85 -12.26 -8.82
N GLU A 12 12.15 -13.36 -8.13
CA GLU A 12 13.45 -14.05 -8.21
C GLU A 12 13.85 -14.42 -9.65
N GLU A 13 12.88 -14.53 -10.56
CA GLU A 13 13.05 -14.78 -11.99
C GLU A 13 13.28 -13.51 -12.84
N GLY A 14 13.51 -12.34 -12.20
CA GLY A 14 13.72 -11.04 -12.87
C GLY A 14 12.47 -10.44 -13.52
N SER A 15 11.28 -10.99 -13.22
CA SER A 15 10.01 -10.52 -13.77
C SER A 15 9.31 -9.55 -12.83
N LEU A 16 8.84 -8.40 -13.33
CA LEU A 16 8.08 -7.44 -12.54
C LEU A 16 6.64 -7.91 -12.33
N LYS A 17 6.30 -8.24 -11.09
CA LYS A 17 4.96 -8.66 -10.68
C LYS A 17 4.19 -7.50 -10.07
N LYS A 18 3.00 -7.23 -10.59
CA LYS A 18 2.04 -6.30 -9.97
C LYS A 18 1.40 -6.96 -8.74
N VAL A 19 1.49 -6.29 -7.61
CA VAL A 19 0.97 -6.74 -6.31
C VAL A 19 0.08 -5.65 -5.74
N SER A 20 -0.98 -6.07 -5.04
CA SER A 20 -1.86 -5.19 -4.28
C SER A 20 -1.96 -5.73 -2.86
N LYS A 21 -1.75 -4.85 -1.88
CA LYS A 21 -1.88 -5.16 -0.45
C LYS A 21 -2.91 -4.23 0.16
N THR A 22 -3.90 -4.79 0.86
CA THR A 22 -4.94 -4.03 1.54
C THR A 22 -4.82 -4.24 3.04
N PHE A 23 -4.73 -3.15 3.78
CA PHE A 23 -4.69 -3.10 5.24
C PHE A 23 -6.07 -2.64 5.72
N SER A 24 -6.80 -3.55 6.37
CA SER A 24 -8.16 -3.29 6.85
C SER A 24 -8.22 -2.82 8.30
N GLN A 25 -7.16 -3.05 9.08
CA GLN A 25 -7.03 -2.54 10.44
C GLN A 25 -6.05 -1.37 10.43
N ILE A 26 -6.58 -0.18 10.14
CA ILE A 26 -5.80 1.07 10.16
C ILE A 26 -6.40 2.00 11.21
N ASP A 27 -5.55 2.83 11.82
CA ASP A 27 -6.03 3.91 12.67
C ASP A 27 -6.72 4.96 11.80
N GLU A 28 -8.04 5.09 11.95
CA GLU A 28 -8.86 6.02 11.18
C GLU A 28 -8.59 7.49 11.55
N ASN A 29 -7.94 7.73 12.69
CA ASN A 29 -7.54 9.07 13.13
C ASN A 29 -6.16 9.47 12.59
N ALA A 30 -5.44 8.56 11.94
CA ALA A 30 -4.15 8.87 11.37
C ALA A 30 -4.30 9.83 10.18
N GLY A 31 -3.42 10.84 10.12
CA GLY A 31 -3.40 11.78 9.02
C GLY A 31 -2.90 11.15 7.70
N ALA A 32 -3.21 11.80 6.58
CA ALA A 32 -2.76 11.38 5.25
C ALA A 32 -1.23 11.19 5.16
N GLU A 33 -0.45 12.01 5.86
CA GLU A 33 1.01 11.90 5.92
C GLU A 33 1.47 10.61 6.60
N ASN A 34 0.79 10.16 7.65
CA ASN A 34 1.12 8.90 8.32
C ASN A 34 0.88 7.70 7.40
N PHE A 35 -0.22 7.69 6.64
CA PHE A 35 -0.48 6.64 5.67
C PHE A 35 0.53 6.63 4.52
N LYS A 36 0.96 7.82 4.06
CA LYS A 36 2.02 7.94 3.06
C LYS A 36 3.35 7.41 3.58
N ASN A 37 3.75 7.80 4.79
CA ASN A 37 4.99 7.34 5.42
C ASN A 37 4.97 5.82 5.65
N PHE A 38 3.85 5.28 6.11
CA PHE A 38 3.66 3.83 6.23
C PHE A 38 3.81 3.13 4.89
N ALA A 39 3.16 3.65 3.84
CA ALA A 39 3.24 3.03 2.53
C ALA A 39 4.66 3.04 1.96
N LEU A 40 5.37 4.17 2.09
CA LEU A 40 6.77 4.29 1.67
C LEU A 40 7.68 3.31 2.42
N ALA A 41 7.54 3.23 3.75
CA ALA A 41 8.31 2.30 4.57
C ALA A 41 8.02 0.84 4.20
N TYR A 42 6.75 0.49 4.01
CA TYR A 42 6.35 -0.85 3.58
C TYR A 42 6.94 -1.21 2.21
N THR A 43 6.88 -0.30 1.24
CA THR A 43 7.38 -0.55 -0.11
C THR A 43 8.90 -0.62 -0.18
N ALA A 44 9.62 0.12 0.68
CA ALA A 44 11.07 0.00 0.79
C ALA A 44 11.51 -1.37 1.31
N LEU A 45 10.73 -2.00 2.20
CA LEU A 45 11.03 -3.34 2.73
C LEU A 45 10.87 -4.47 1.71
N VAL A 46 10.13 -4.23 0.63
CA VAL A 46 9.83 -5.22 -0.40
C VAL A 46 10.43 -4.86 -1.75
N ASP A 47 11.36 -3.89 -1.78
CA ASP A 47 12.01 -3.37 -2.99
C ASP A 47 11.00 -3.04 -4.11
N ALA A 48 9.89 -2.41 -3.70
CA ALA A 48 8.80 -2.12 -4.60
C ALA A 48 9.03 -0.86 -5.46
N THR A 49 8.57 -0.94 -6.70
CA THR A 49 8.56 0.14 -7.69
C THR A 49 7.12 0.47 -8.11
N GLU A 50 6.92 1.65 -8.71
CA GLU A 50 5.60 2.12 -9.19
C GLU A 50 4.51 2.02 -8.10
N VAL A 51 4.78 2.67 -6.97
CA VAL A 51 3.91 2.65 -5.79
C VAL A 51 2.74 3.60 -5.93
N GLU A 52 1.54 3.08 -5.75
CA GLU A 52 0.30 3.84 -5.67
C GLU A 52 -0.42 3.54 -4.36
N VAL A 53 -0.89 4.58 -3.68
CA VAL A 53 -1.50 4.49 -2.35
C VAL A 53 -2.92 5.03 -2.41
N TYR A 54 -3.88 4.26 -1.90
CA TYR A 54 -5.30 4.55 -1.94
C TYR A 54 -5.90 4.40 -0.55
N LEU A 55 -6.69 5.40 -0.12
CA LEU A 55 -7.57 5.28 1.04
C LEU A 55 -8.97 4.93 0.55
N ILE A 56 -9.48 3.80 1.04
CA ILE A 56 -10.80 3.29 0.68
C ILE A 56 -11.70 3.53 1.88
N ASP A 57 -12.65 4.45 1.71
CA ASP A 57 -13.74 4.64 2.67
C ASP A 57 -14.76 3.53 2.47
N VAL A 58 -14.99 2.71 3.50
CA VAL A 58 -16.02 1.67 3.44
C VAL A 58 -17.30 2.32 3.93
N LYS A 59 -17.99 3.06 3.08
CA LYS A 59 -19.39 3.39 3.35
C LYS A 59 -20.18 2.11 3.19
N GLU A 60 -20.60 1.51 4.31
CA GLU A 60 -21.68 0.53 4.29
C GLU A 60 -22.92 1.22 3.71
N ILE A 61 -23.48 0.63 2.65
CA ILE A 61 -24.72 1.08 1.98
C ILE A 61 -25.90 0.48 2.75
#